data_AF-A0A1G9WZN8-F1
#
_entry.id   AF-A0A1G9WZN8-F1
#
_cell.length_a   1.000
_cell.length_b   1.000
_cell.length_c   1.000
_cell.angle_alpha   90.00
_cell.angle_beta   90.00
_cell.angle_gamma   90.00
#
_symmetry.space_group_name_H-M   'P 1'
#
loop_
_entity.id
_entity.type
_entity.pdbx_description
1 polymer ?
#
loop_
_entity_poly.entity_id
_entity_poly.type
_entity_poly.pdbx_seq_one_letter_code
_entity_poly.pdbx_strand_id
1 'polypeptide(L)'
;MYETTRLAIALRMARAACQWTQQEMADRLGVTKSVITRNEKPDMAMRADTLVRLVYVMREEKVEIDVFSTLDCVRLYAEGEMLDAMAMRVARAALNISQQSFADQVGLTKPLVTRGERPDHKMQEPRFFTMADSLRNQGIKIDYVPIVSDLTVTIQRHAVELIEARSGSSALPGEPTQELIPTSFADKLSGKTYKKHEVKDKV
;
A
#
# COMPACT_ATOMS: atom_id res chain seq x y z
N MET A 1 -8.36 -15.63 -12.11
CA MET A 1 -7.90 -15.19 -10.78
C MET A 1 -6.72 -14.23 -10.89
N TYR A 2 -5.84 -14.44 -11.89
CA TYR A 2 -4.87 -13.42 -12.32
C TYR A 2 -5.45 -12.01 -12.51
N GLU A 3 -6.54 -11.85 -13.29
CA GLU A 3 -7.17 -10.53 -13.51
C GLU A 3 -7.73 -9.90 -12.23
N THR A 4 -8.41 -10.68 -11.39
CA THR A 4 -8.94 -10.20 -10.11
C THR A 4 -7.81 -9.80 -9.15
N THR A 5 -6.67 -10.50 -9.19
CA THR A 5 -5.46 -10.14 -8.46
C THR A 5 -4.87 -8.81 -8.93
N ARG A 6 -4.79 -8.58 -10.25
CA ARG A 6 -4.30 -7.30 -10.81
C ARG A 6 -5.14 -6.11 -10.33
N LEU A 7 -6.46 -6.25 -10.37
CA LEU A 7 -7.38 -5.21 -9.90
C LEU A 7 -7.27 -4.97 -8.38
N ALA A 8 -7.10 -6.04 -7.60
CA ALA A 8 -6.87 -5.92 -6.16
C ALA A 8 -5.55 -5.22 -5.84
N ILE A 9 -4.47 -5.57 -6.55
CA ILE A 9 -3.16 -4.90 -6.44
C ILE A 9 -3.29 -3.42 -6.78
N ALA A 10 -3.94 -3.09 -7.89
CA ALA A 10 -4.15 -1.71 -8.32
C ALA A 10 -4.89 -0.88 -7.26
N LEU A 11 -5.95 -1.42 -6.66
CA LEU A 11 -6.70 -0.74 -5.60
C LEU A 11 -5.85 -0.49 -4.35
N ARG A 12 -5.05 -1.47 -3.92
CA ARG A 12 -4.13 -1.32 -2.78
C ARG A 12 -3.05 -0.28 -3.05
N MET A 13 -2.47 -0.31 -4.25
CA MET A 13 -1.46 0.66 -4.70
C MET A 13 -2.03 2.08 -4.74
N ALA A 14 -3.21 2.26 -5.35
CA ALA A 14 -3.95 3.52 -5.37
C ALA A 14 -4.11 4.11 -3.97
N ARG A 15 -4.64 3.29 -3.07
CA ARG A 15 -4.92 3.69 -1.70
C ARG A 15 -3.65 4.11 -0.96
N ALA A 16 -2.57 3.35 -1.15
CA ALA A 16 -1.29 3.59 -0.50
C ALA A 16 -0.57 4.83 -1.05
N ALA A 17 -0.73 5.14 -2.34
CA ALA A 17 -0.20 6.34 -2.95
C ALA A 17 -0.79 7.60 -2.29
N CYS A 18 -2.11 7.62 -2.11
CA CYS A 18 -2.84 8.73 -1.49
C CYS A 18 -2.93 8.66 0.05
N GLN A 19 -2.36 7.62 0.68
CA GLN A 19 -2.39 7.38 2.13
C GLN A 19 -3.80 7.29 2.73
N TRP A 20 -4.77 6.82 1.96
CA TRP A 20 -6.14 6.70 2.44
C TRP A 20 -6.35 5.43 3.26
N THR A 21 -7.27 5.54 4.21
CA THR A 21 -7.94 4.40 4.82
C THR A 21 -8.91 3.76 3.82
N GLN A 22 -9.34 2.53 4.11
CA GLN A 22 -10.37 1.87 3.30
C GLN A 22 -11.69 2.67 3.31
N GLN A 23 -12.00 3.36 4.41
CA GLN A 23 -13.20 4.19 4.51
C GLN A 23 -13.10 5.42 3.61
N GLU A 24 -12.00 6.17 3.67
CA GLU A 24 -11.80 7.37 2.84
C GLU A 24 -11.80 7.06 1.33
N MET A 25 -11.27 5.90 0.95
CA MET A 25 -11.36 5.42 -0.43
C MET A 25 -12.81 5.03 -0.78
N ALA A 26 -13.53 4.36 0.12
CA ALA A 26 -14.92 4.00 -0.10
C ALA A 26 -15.80 5.24 -0.33
N ASP A 27 -15.61 6.27 0.50
CA ASP A 27 -16.34 7.54 0.41
C ASP A 27 -16.09 8.22 -0.95
N ARG A 28 -14.83 8.27 -1.41
CA ARG A 28 -14.46 8.86 -2.71
C ARG A 28 -14.99 8.06 -3.90
N LEU A 29 -15.06 6.74 -3.79
CA LEU A 29 -15.60 5.88 -4.85
C LEU A 29 -17.12 5.76 -4.80
N GLY A 30 -17.77 6.28 -3.75
CA GLY A 30 -19.21 6.18 -3.53
C GLY A 30 -19.68 4.73 -3.32
N VAL A 31 -18.89 3.94 -2.59
CA VAL A 31 -19.19 2.54 -2.23
C VAL A 31 -19.04 2.35 -0.72
N THR A 32 -19.36 1.16 -0.21
CA THR A 32 -19.17 0.87 1.22
C THR A 32 -17.74 0.39 1.51
N LYS A 33 -17.27 0.57 2.75
CA LYS A 33 -15.97 0.01 3.21
C LYS A 33 -15.85 -1.49 2.91
N SER A 34 -16.94 -2.25 3.10
CA SER A 34 -16.94 -3.70 2.85
C SER A 34 -16.77 -4.08 1.37
N VAL A 35 -17.12 -3.19 0.43
CA VAL A 35 -16.82 -3.36 -1.00
C VAL A 35 -15.32 -3.18 -1.23
N ILE A 36 -14.70 -2.14 -0.64
CA ILE A 36 -13.25 -1.94 -0.72
C ILE A 36 -12.49 -3.12 -0.11
N THR A 37 -12.84 -3.53 1.10
CA THR A 37 -12.20 -4.67 1.78
C THR A 37 -12.29 -5.96 0.96
N ARG A 38 -13.37 -6.15 0.20
CA ARG A 38 -13.51 -7.29 -0.72
C ARG A 38 -12.69 -7.13 -1.99
N ASN A 39 -12.73 -5.97 -2.62
CA ASN A 39 -12.01 -5.70 -3.87
C ASN A 39 -10.49 -5.67 -3.69
N GLU A 40 -9.99 -5.42 -2.46
CA GLU A 40 -8.56 -5.56 -2.15
C GLU A 40 -8.09 -7.02 -2.01
N LYS A 41 -9.01 -8.00 -2.10
CA LYS A 41 -8.68 -9.43 -2.14
C LYS A 41 -8.64 -9.96 -3.58
N PRO A 42 -7.72 -10.88 -3.90
CA PRO A 42 -7.51 -11.36 -5.26
C PRO A 42 -8.62 -12.28 -5.81
N ASP A 43 -9.56 -12.72 -4.98
CA ASP A 43 -10.64 -13.65 -5.32
C ASP A 43 -11.91 -12.96 -5.84
N MET A 44 -12.03 -11.64 -5.67
CA MET A 44 -13.24 -10.90 -5.98
C MET A 44 -13.10 -10.05 -7.24
N ALA A 45 -14.09 -10.16 -8.13
CA ALA A 45 -14.19 -9.29 -9.29
C ALA A 45 -14.69 -7.90 -8.87
N MET A 46 -13.84 -6.90 -9.06
CA MET A 46 -14.22 -5.50 -8.94
C MET A 46 -15.23 -5.15 -10.05
N ARG A 47 -16.29 -4.43 -9.70
CA ARG A 47 -17.23 -3.92 -10.70
C ARG A 47 -16.58 -2.85 -11.56
N ALA A 48 -16.91 -2.84 -12.85
CA ALA A 48 -16.33 -1.91 -13.82
C ALA A 48 -16.57 -0.43 -13.47
N ASP A 49 -17.74 -0.10 -12.94
CA ASP A 49 -18.08 1.25 -12.48
C ASP A 49 -17.14 1.75 -11.37
N THR A 50 -16.78 0.87 -10.44
CA THR A 50 -15.86 1.14 -9.34
C THR A 50 -14.45 1.39 -9.88
N LEU A 51 -14.01 0.59 -10.86
CA LEU A 51 -12.71 0.77 -11.50
C LEU A 51 -12.63 2.08 -12.30
N VAL A 52 -13.68 2.43 -13.05
CA VAL A 52 -13.73 3.71 -13.79
C VAL A 52 -13.68 4.89 -12.82
N ARG A 53 -14.44 4.84 -11.71
CA ARG A 53 -14.37 5.87 -10.67
C ARG A 53 -13.00 5.97 -10.03
N LEU A 54 -12.33 4.83 -9.78
CA LEU A 54 -10.96 4.81 -9.25
C LEU A 54 -10.03 5.57 -10.18
N VAL A 55 -10.03 5.26 -11.48
CA VAL A 55 -9.18 5.94 -12.46
C VAL A 55 -9.42 7.45 -12.47
N TYR A 56 -10.69 7.88 -12.41
CA TYR A 56 -11.05 9.29 -12.37
C TYR A 56 -10.54 9.99 -11.10
N VAL A 57 -10.84 9.43 -9.93
CA VAL A 57 -10.43 9.98 -8.62
C VAL A 57 -8.90 10.04 -8.49
N MET A 58 -8.19 9.04 -9.01
CA MET A 58 -6.71 9.01 -8.94
C MET A 58 -6.07 10.14 -9.76
N ARG A 59 -6.65 10.48 -10.93
CA ARG A 59 -6.16 11.60 -11.74
C ARG A 59 -6.25 12.94 -11.00
N GLU A 60 -7.30 13.15 -10.20
CA GLU A 60 -7.43 14.35 -9.36
C GLU A 60 -6.30 14.42 -8.31
N GLU A 61 -5.78 13.27 -7.88
CA GLU A 61 -4.67 13.13 -6.94
C GLU A 61 -3.29 13.03 -7.62
N LYS A 62 -3.21 13.29 -8.94
CA LYS A 62 -1.98 13.16 -9.75
C LYS A 62 -1.37 11.76 -9.74
N VAL A 63 -2.22 10.74 -9.58
CA VAL A 63 -1.85 9.33 -9.67
C VAL A 63 -2.53 8.75 -10.90
N GLU A 64 -1.78 8.06 -11.74
CA GLU A 64 -2.34 7.30 -12.86
C GLU A 64 -2.15 5.81 -12.61
N ILE A 65 -3.21 5.05 -12.87
CA ILE A 65 -3.20 3.59 -12.71
C ILE A 65 -3.49 2.98 -14.07
N ASP A 66 -2.57 2.11 -14.50
CA ASP A 66 -2.70 1.36 -15.73
C ASP A 66 -2.76 -0.14 -15.42
N VAL A 67 -3.96 -0.69 -15.65
CA VAL A 67 -4.27 -2.13 -15.62
C VAL A 67 -4.77 -2.61 -16.97
N PHE A 68 -4.72 -1.78 -18.02
CA PHE A 68 -5.36 -2.07 -19.31
C PHE A 68 -4.38 -2.14 -20.47
N SER A 69 -3.38 -1.25 -20.52
CA SER A 69 -2.52 -1.12 -21.71
C SER A 69 -1.67 -2.37 -21.95
N THR A 70 -1.39 -3.11 -20.88
CA THR A 70 -0.61 -4.34 -20.90
C THR A 70 -1.26 -5.33 -19.96
N LEU A 71 -1.81 -6.42 -20.50
CA LEU A 71 -2.55 -7.43 -19.75
C LEU A 71 -1.70 -8.18 -18.71
N ASP A 72 -0.38 -8.01 -18.73
CA ASP A 72 0.59 -8.77 -17.93
C ASP A 72 1.21 -7.98 -16.76
N CYS A 73 0.81 -6.72 -16.53
CA CYS A 73 1.29 -5.97 -15.38
C CYS A 73 0.25 -5.01 -14.80
N VAL A 74 0.57 -4.48 -13.61
CA VAL A 74 -0.12 -3.34 -12.98
C VAL A 74 0.91 -2.22 -12.87
N ARG A 75 0.56 -1.03 -13.36
CA ARG A 75 1.42 0.15 -13.30
C ARG A 75 0.72 1.25 -12.50
N LEU A 76 1.48 1.89 -11.62
CA LEU A 76 1.10 3.15 -10.98
C LEU A 76 2.17 4.18 -11.33
N TYR A 77 1.70 5.30 -11.85
CA TYR A 77 2.49 6.48 -12.15
C TYR A 77 2.06 7.61 -11.21
N ALA A 78 3.01 8.39 -10.72
CA ALA A 78 2.73 9.54 -9.88
C ALA A 78 3.79 10.62 -10.05
N GLU A 79 3.34 11.87 -10.04
CA GLU A 79 4.21 13.05 -9.98
C GLU A 79 4.08 13.75 -8.62
N GLY A 80 5.15 14.41 -8.20
CA GLY A 80 5.11 15.34 -7.06
C GLY A 80 6.24 15.16 -6.07
N GLU A 81 5.96 15.46 -4.80
CA GLU A 81 6.96 15.44 -3.74
C GLU A 81 6.97 14.10 -3.01
N MET A 82 8.10 13.74 -2.41
CA MET A 82 8.20 12.61 -1.45
C MET A 82 7.81 11.26 -2.06
N LEU A 83 8.18 11.08 -3.33
CA LEU A 83 7.86 9.89 -4.13
C LEU A 83 8.64 8.65 -3.70
N ASP A 84 9.78 8.80 -3.04
CA ASP A 84 10.49 7.70 -2.40
C ASP A 84 9.66 7.04 -1.28
N ALA A 85 9.00 7.86 -0.45
CA ALA A 85 8.09 7.39 0.56
C ALA A 85 6.83 6.75 -0.05
N MET A 86 6.31 7.35 -1.13
CA MET A 86 5.22 6.78 -1.91
C MET A 86 5.59 5.40 -2.47
N ALA A 87 6.76 5.27 -3.09
CA ALA A 87 7.23 4.03 -3.68
C ALA A 87 7.27 2.90 -2.65
N MET A 88 7.76 3.17 -1.43
CA MET A 88 7.78 2.19 -0.34
C MET A 88 6.36 1.76 0.07
N ARG A 89 5.45 2.72 0.27
CA ARG A 89 4.04 2.43 0.62
C ARG A 89 3.35 1.60 -0.47
N VAL A 90 3.50 2.02 -1.73
CA VAL A 90 2.87 1.39 -2.90
C VAL A 90 3.42 -0.02 -3.09
N ALA A 91 4.74 -0.22 -3.02
CA ALA A 91 5.35 -1.54 -3.15
C ALA A 91 4.89 -2.50 -2.04
N ARG A 92 4.86 -2.05 -0.78
CA ARG A 92 4.36 -2.88 0.32
C ARG A 92 2.87 -3.20 0.16
N ALA A 93 2.06 -2.23 -0.27
CA ALA A 93 0.64 -2.42 -0.47
C ALA A 93 0.34 -3.40 -1.62
N ALA A 94 1.14 -3.37 -2.70
CA ALA A 94 1.04 -4.34 -3.79
C ALA A 94 1.22 -5.77 -3.25
N LEU A 95 2.24 -5.99 -2.42
CA LEU A 95 2.55 -7.27 -1.77
C LEU A 95 1.52 -7.71 -0.72
N ASN A 96 0.69 -6.80 -0.21
CA ASN A 96 -0.30 -7.05 0.85
C ASN A 96 0.31 -7.64 2.14
N ILE A 97 1.43 -7.08 2.58
CA ILE A 97 2.15 -7.55 3.78
C ILE A 97 2.31 -6.46 4.84
N SER A 98 2.60 -6.90 6.06
CA SER A 98 2.89 -6.02 7.19
C SER A 98 4.23 -5.29 7.01
N GLN A 99 4.42 -4.18 7.73
CA GLN A 99 5.71 -3.46 7.72
C GLN A 99 6.88 -4.33 8.19
N GLN A 100 6.64 -5.28 9.11
CA GLN A 100 7.67 -6.22 9.56
C GLN A 100 8.08 -7.16 8.43
N SER A 101 7.10 -7.84 7.82
CA SER A 101 7.37 -8.77 6.72
C SER A 101 7.99 -8.07 5.52
N PHE A 102 7.60 -6.82 5.24
CA PHE A 102 8.24 -6.03 4.18
C PHE A 102 9.69 -5.73 4.53
N ALA A 103 9.97 -5.28 5.75
CA ALA A 103 11.33 -5.00 6.21
C ALA A 103 12.24 -6.23 6.05
N ASP A 104 11.78 -7.39 6.50
CA ASP A 104 12.50 -8.67 6.38
C ASP A 104 12.75 -9.03 4.91
N GLN A 105 11.76 -8.81 4.04
CA GLN A 105 11.83 -9.12 2.60
C GLN A 105 12.76 -8.20 1.82
N VAL A 106 12.89 -6.92 2.20
CA VAL A 106 13.76 -5.94 1.53
C VAL A 106 15.10 -5.71 2.23
N GLY A 107 15.41 -6.47 3.29
CA GLY A 107 16.67 -6.36 4.03
C GLY A 107 16.81 -5.05 4.83
N LEU A 108 15.68 -4.48 5.27
CA LEU A 108 15.63 -3.26 6.09
C LEU A 108 15.12 -3.60 7.50
N THR A 109 15.21 -2.65 8.43
CA THR A 109 14.56 -2.79 9.74
C THR A 109 13.16 -2.19 9.72
N LYS A 110 12.24 -2.73 10.54
CA LYS A 110 10.88 -2.18 10.65
C LYS A 110 10.86 -0.67 10.94
N PRO A 111 11.67 -0.11 11.86
CA PRO A 111 11.71 1.35 12.07
C PRO A 111 12.11 2.16 10.83
N LEU A 112 12.97 1.60 9.96
CA LEU A 112 13.33 2.25 8.70
C LEU A 112 12.16 2.25 7.72
N VAL A 113 11.41 1.14 7.63
CA VAL A 113 10.19 1.08 6.82
C VAL A 113 9.13 2.04 7.36
N THR A 114 8.83 2.00 8.66
CA THR A 114 7.84 2.88 9.30
C THR A 114 8.18 4.36 9.11
N ARG A 115 9.47 4.72 9.09
CA ARG A 115 9.90 6.10 8.85
C ARG A 115 9.90 6.45 7.36
N GLY A 116 10.37 5.54 6.52
CA GLY A 116 10.42 5.68 5.07
C GLY A 116 9.05 5.79 4.43
N GLU A 117 7.99 5.28 5.06
CA GLU A 117 6.61 5.44 4.59
C GLU A 117 5.98 6.80 4.94
N ARG A 118 6.64 7.67 5.70
CA ARG A 118 6.05 8.94 6.12
C ARG A 118 6.21 10.01 5.03
N PRO A 119 5.19 10.85 4.80
CA PRO A 119 5.22 11.87 3.76
C PRO A 119 6.17 13.03 4.08
N ASP A 120 6.70 13.13 5.30
CA ASP A 120 7.64 14.17 5.73
C ASP A 120 9.09 13.66 5.79
N HIS A 121 9.34 12.41 5.42
CA HIS A 121 10.65 11.80 5.55
C HIS A 121 11.25 11.40 4.20
N LYS A 122 12.36 12.04 3.84
CA LYS A 122 13.14 11.66 2.66
C LYS A 122 14.04 10.47 3.01
N MET A 123 13.90 9.40 2.26
CA MET A 123 14.72 8.21 2.37
C MET A 123 16.15 8.52 1.95
N GLN A 124 17.11 7.93 2.67
CA GLN A 124 18.50 7.99 2.25
C GLN A 124 18.71 7.15 0.99
N GLU A 125 19.34 7.72 -0.04
CA GLU A 125 19.51 7.11 -1.36
C GLU A 125 19.99 5.64 -1.33
N PRO A 126 21.02 5.26 -0.55
CA PRO A 126 21.48 3.86 -0.54
C PRO A 126 20.40 2.87 -0.11
N ARG A 127 19.52 3.26 0.83
CA ARG A 127 18.44 2.40 1.33
C ARG A 127 17.32 2.24 0.32
N PHE A 128 17.04 3.30 -0.44
CA PHE A 128 16.09 3.23 -1.53
C PHE A 128 16.57 2.25 -2.60
N PHE A 129 17.85 2.32 -3.00
CA PHE A 129 18.41 1.40 -3.98
C PHE A 129 18.43 -0.05 -3.47
N THR A 130 18.79 -0.30 -2.20
CA THR A 130 18.70 -1.65 -1.61
C THR A 130 17.27 -2.21 -1.70
N MET A 131 16.27 -1.40 -1.35
CA MET A 131 14.86 -1.80 -1.45
C MET A 131 14.47 -2.08 -2.90
N ALA A 132 14.78 -1.16 -3.83
CA ALA A 132 14.41 -1.28 -5.23
C ALA A 132 15.06 -2.50 -5.91
N ASP A 133 16.30 -2.84 -5.55
CA ASP A 133 16.99 -4.02 -6.08
C ASP A 133 16.36 -5.33 -5.56
N SER A 134 16.07 -5.41 -4.26
CA SER A 134 15.37 -6.58 -3.70
C SER A 134 13.99 -6.80 -4.33
N LEU A 135 13.24 -5.71 -4.55
CA LEU A 135 11.91 -5.76 -5.18
C LEU A 135 11.98 -6.13 -6.68
N ARG A 136 13.02 -5.67 -7.39
CA ARG A 136 13.22 -6.00 -8.81
C ARG A 136 13.34 -7.51 -9.01
N ASN A 137 14.06 -8.20 -8.14
CA ASN A 137 14.20 -9.67 -8.17
C ASN A 137 12.87 -10.41 -7.96
N GLN A 138 11.85 -9.72 -7.44
CA GLN A 138 10.51 -10.24 -7.20
C GLN A 138 9.50 -9.78 -8.24
N GLY A 139 9.94 -9.03 -9.27
CA GLY A 139 9.09 -8.51 -10.34
C GLY A 139 8.39 -7.20 -10.01
N ILE A 140 8.84 -6.49 -8.98
CA ILE A 140 8.36 -5.16 -8.64
C ILE A 140 9.45 -4.17 -9.06
N LYS A 141 9.22 -3.48 -10.17
CA LYS A 141 10.14 -2.46 -10.69
C LYS A 141 9.72 -1.09 -10.16
N ILE A 142 10.66 -0.37 -9.56
CA ILE A 142 10.49 1.01 -9.12
C ILE A 142 11.44 1.88 -9.96
N ASP A 143 10.86 2.67 -10.85
CA ASP A 143 11.56 3.69 -11.63
C ASP A 143 11.26 5.05 -10.99
N TYR A 144 12.20 5.57 -10.20
CA TYR A 144 12.08 6.87 -9.53
C TYR A 144 13.15 7.80 -10.07
N VAL A 145 12.75 8.95 -10.60
CA VAL A 145 13.63 9.98 -11.13
C VAL A 145 13.46 11.26 -10.32
N PRO A 146 14.31 11.51 -9.29
CA PRO A 146 14.14 12.64 -8.38
C PRO A 146 14.18 14.01 -9.05
N ILE A 147 14.92 14.15 -10.16
CA ILE A 147 15.14 15.44 -10.84
C ILE A 147 13.84 15.97 -11.45
N VAL A 148 13.00 15.08 -11.97
CA VAL A 148 11.73 15.42 -12.62
C VAL A 148 10.53 15.06 -11.73
N SER A 149 10.77 14.66 -10.48
CA SER A 149 9.70 14.30 -9.54
C SER A 149 8.72 13.28 -10.13
N ASP A 150 9.28 12.22 -10.70
CA ASP A 150 8.53 11.18 -11.40
C ASP A 150 8.76 9.80 -10.75
N LEU A 151 7.67 9.06 -10.53
CA LEU A 151 7.67 7.70 -10.02
C LEU A 151 6.77 6.82 -10.87
N THR A 152 7.34 5.72 -11.35
CA THR A 152 6.58 4.58 -11.87
C THR A 152 6.87 3.33 -11.03
N VAL A 153 5.82 2.69 -10.51
CA VAL A 153 5.88 1.37 -9.89
C VAL A 153 5.16 0.37 -10.78
N THR A 154 5.89 -0.65 -11.24
CA THR A 154 5.38 -1.72 -12.11
C THR A 154 5.41 -3.05 -11.39
N ILE A 155 4.26 -3.70 -11.28
CA ILE A 155 4.11 -5.07 -10.79
C ILE A 155 4.01 -6.01 -11.99
N GLN A 156 5.09 -6.72 -12.29
CA GLN A 156 5.18 -7.63 -13.42
C GLN A 156 4.39 -8.93 -13.19
N ARG A 157 4.13 -9.67 -14.26
CA ARG A 157 3.33 -10.90 -14.24
C ARG A 157 3.74 -11.89 -13.16
N HIS A 158 5.02 -12.24 -13.06
CA HIS A 158 5.46 -13.21 -12.06
C HIS A 158 5.28 -12.71 -10.63
N ALA A 159 5.36 -11.39 -10.39
CA ALA A 159 5.04 -10.81 -9.09
C ALA A 159 3.56 -10.99 -8.75
N VAL A 160 2.67 -10.74 -9.72
CA VAL A 160 1.23 -10.97 -9.57
C VAL A 160 0.95 -12.44 -9.23
N GLU A 161 1.56 -13.37 -9.97
CA GLU A 161 1.42 -14.83 -9.75
C GLU A 161 1.93 -15.25 -8.35
N LEU A 162 3.04 -14.67 -7.88
CA LEU A 162 3.55 -14.90 -6.52
C LEU A 162 2.61 -14.38 -5.43
N ILE A 163 2.02 -13.19 -5.63
CA ILE A 163 1.05 -12.59 -4.69
C ILE A 163 -0.23 -13.43 -4.63
N GLU A 164 -0.70 -13.89 -5.80
CA GLU A 164 -1.85 -14.76 -5.95
C GLU A 164 -1.64 -16.09 -5.20
N ALA A 165 -0.49 -16.74 -5.39
CA ALA A 165 -0.14 -18.00 -4.72
C ALA A 165 -0.12 -17.86 -3.18
N ARG A 166 0.44 -16.76 -2.65
CA ARG A 166 0.46 -16.50 -1.20
C ARG A 166 -0.94 -16.34 -0.62
N SER A 167 -1.83 -15.68 -1.35
CA SER A 167 -3.20 -15.40 -0.91
C SER A 167 -4.09 -16.64 -0.87
N GLY A 168 -3.76 -17.67 -1.64
CA GLY A 168 -4.43 -18.98 -1.57
C GLY A 168 -3.98 -19.86 -0.38
N SER A 169 -2.89 -19.50 0.31
CA SER A 169 -2.24 -20.34 1.33
C SER A 169 -2.34 -19.81 2.78
N SER A 170 -2.84 -18.61 3.03
CA SER A 170 -2.91 -18.07 4.40
C SER A 170 -4.31 -17.60 4.80
N ALA A 171 -4.71 -17.96 6.02
CA ALA A 171 -5.69 -17.18 6.75
C ALA A 171 -5.11 -15.77 6.92
N LEU A 172 -5.93 -14.75 6.63
CA LEU A 172 -5.59 -13.34 6.71
C LEU A 172 -4.87 -13.06 8.04
N PRO A 173 -3.77 -12.28 8.06
CA PRO A 173 -3.38 -11.63 9.30
C PRO A 173 -4.60 -10.81 9.73
N GLY A 174 -5.13 -11.11 10.92
CA GLY A 174 -6.14 -10.29 11.56
C GLY A 174 -5.67 -8.83 11.54
N GLU A 175 -6.64 -7.92 11.39
CA GLU A 175 -6.40 -6.48 11.42
C GLU A 175 -5.37 -6.16 12.52
N PRO A 176 -4.40 -5.24 12.28
CA PRO A 176 -3.58 -4.76 13.37
C PRO A 176 -4.52 -4.19 14.44
N THR A 177 -4.68 -4.90 15.56
CA THR A 177 -5.54 -4.57 16.70
C THR A 177 -5.07 -3.34 17.49
N GLN A 178 -4.44 -2.39 16.82
CA GLN A 178 -4.02 -1.12 17.41
C GLN A 178 -4.64 0.01 16.59
N GLU A 179 -5.90 0.32 16.92
CA GLU A 179 -6.39 1.68 16.77
C GLU A 179 -5.39 2.61 17.49
N LEU A 180 -4.79 3.53 16.75
CA LEU A 180 -4.08 4.65 17.34
C LEU A 180 -5.13 5.55 18.01
N ILE A 181 -5.45 5.29 19.27
CA ILE A 181 -6.27 6.19 20.07
C ILE A 181 -5.47 7.49 20.22
N PRO A 182 -5.98 8.64 19.75
CA PRO A 182 -5.34 9.92 20.00
C PRO A 182 -5.29 10.15 21.51
N THR A 183 -4.10 10.36 22.06
CA THR A 183 -3.96 10.70 23.49
C THR A 183 -4.75 11.98 23.77
N SER A 184 -5.56 11.96 24.83
CA SER A 184 -6.32 13.13 25.25
C SER A 184 -5.35 14.29 25.55
N PHE A 185 -5.81 15.53 25.34
CA PHE A 185 -4.98 16.72 25.57
C PHE A 185 -4.48 16.81 27.03
N ALA A 186 -5.21 16.23 27.98
CA ALA A 186 -4.84 16.14 29.39
C ALA A 186 -3.62 15.24 29.63
N ASP A 187 -3.46 14.16 28.87
CA ASP A 187 -2.35 13.21 29.06
C ASP A 187 -1.01 13.77 28.57
N LYS A 188 -1.03 14.59 27.50
CA LYS A 188 0.16 15.27 26.95
C LYS A 188 0.82 16.23 27.94
N LEU A 189 0.05 16.81 28.86
CA LEU A 189 0.54 17.73 29.89
C LEU A 189 1.18 17.02 31.10
N SER A 190 0.93 15.72 31.30
CA SER A 190 1.37 14.99 32.50
C SER A 190 2.71 14.25 32.35
N GLY A 191 3.34 14.28 31.18
CA GLY A 191 4.67 13.69 30.94
C GLY A 191 4.74 12.16 31.01
N LYS A 192 3.61 11.44 31.19
CA LYS A 192 3.60 9.97 31.28
C LYS A 192 3.41 9.35 29.90
N THR A 193 4.51 8.89 29.32
CA THR A 193 4.50 8.16 28.04
C THR A 193 4.14 6.69 28.29
N TYR A 194 2.92 6.33 27.89
CA TYR A 194 2.34 4.98 27.74
C TYR A 194 1.90 4.23 29.01
N LYS A 195 0.61 3.84 29.04
CA LYS A 195 0.10 2.70 29.82
C LYS A 195 -0.46 1.66 28.84
N LYS A 196 0.04 0.43 28.91
CA LYS A 196 -0.57 -0.73 28.24
C LYS A 196 -1.82 -1.13 29.03
N HIS A 197 -2.98 -1.16 28.38
CA HIS A 197 -4.16 -1.83 28.89
C HIS A 197 -4.44 -3.06 28.04
N GLU A 198 -4.48 -4.22 28.69
CA GLU A 198 -4.85 -5.50 28.10
C GLU A 198 -6.37 -5.62 28.18
N VAL A 199 -7.03 -5.76 27.03
CA VAL A 199 -8.48 -5.97 26.97
C VAL A 199 -8.73 -7.45 27.25
N LYS A 200 -9.45 -7.74 28.34
CA LYS A 200 -9.94 -9.10 28.62
C LYS A 200 -11.14 -9.38 27.73
N ASP A 201 -11.04 -10.43 26.92
CA ASP A 201 -12.17 -10.96 26.15
C ASP A 201 -13.33 -11.33 27.08
N LYS A 202 -14.53 -10.90 26.73
CA LYS A 202 -15.78 -11.39 27.33
C LYS A 202 -16.29 -12.56 26.49
N VAL A 203 -16.51 -13.68 27.18
CA VAL A 203 -17.28 -14.86 26.73
C VAL A 203 -18.69 -14.45 26.33
#